data_AF-A0A533MKH3-F1
#
_entry.id   AF-A0A533MKH3-F1
#
_cell.length_a   1.000
_cell.length_b   1.000
_cell.length_c   1.000
_cell.angle_alpha   90.00
_cell.angle_beta   90.00
_cell.angle_gamma   90.00
#
_symmetry.space_group_name_H-M   'P 1'
#
loop_
_entity.id
_entity.type
_entity.pdbx_description
1 polymer ?
#
loop_
_entity_poly.entity_id
_entity_poly.type
_entity_poly.pdbx_seq_one_letter_code
_entity_poly.pdbx_strand_id
1 'polypeptide(L)' 'MDKKYLEIGSSIGAVLLFILFITINNVFFPAYANFGNVAALLIFVVVVGAAGLKLSEIKD' A
#
# COMPACT_ATOMS: atom_id res chain seq x y z
N MET A 1 -14.37 4.05 -15.87
CA MET A 1 -14.69 4.06 -14.43
C MET A 1 -14.51 5.49 -13.96
N ASP A 2 -15.45 6.04 -13.20
CA ASP A 2 -15.26 7.38 -12.65
C ASP A 2 -14.00 7.41 -11.80
N LYS A 3 -13.25 8.51 -11.90
CA LYS A 3 -11.99 8.73 -11.19
C LYS A 3 -12.12 8.42 -9.69
N LYS A 4 -13.25 8.78 -9.09
CA LYS A 4 -13.60 8.43 -7.70
C LYS A 4 -13.51 6.94 -7.39
N TYR A 5 -14.02 6.07 -8.26
CA TYR A 5 -13.96 4.63 -8.03
C TYR A 5 -12.54 4.08 -8.15
N LEU A 6 -11.70 4.68 -9.01
CA LEU A 6 -10.28 4.34 -9.11
C LEU A 6 -9.50 4.78 -7.87
N GLU A 7 -9.78 5.97 -7.34
CA GLU A 7 -9.16 6.46 -6.09
C GLU A 7 -9.52 5.58 -4.89
N ILE A 8 -10.81 5.22 -4.76
CA ILE A 8 -11.30 4.34 -3.70
C ILE A 8 -10.70 2.93 -3.84
N GLY A 9 -10.74 2.37 -5.04
CA GLY A 9 -10.19 1.03 -5.31
C GLY A 9 -8.68 0.96 -5.06
N SER A 10 -7.94 1.98 -5.50
CA SER A 10 -6.50 2.12 -5.24
C SER A 10 -6.20 2.20 -3.74
N SER A 11 -6.96 3.01 -3.00
CA SER A 11 -6.75 3.20 -1.56
C SER A 11 -7.03 1.91 -0.78
N ILE A 12 -8.15 1.24 -1.06
CA ILE A 12 -8.51 -0.04 -0.42
C ILE A 12 -7.46 -1.11 -0.76
N GLY A 13 -7.07 -1.21 -2.04
CA GLY A 13 -6.07 -2.18 -2.49
C GLY A 13 -4.71 -1.99 -1.81
N ALA A 14 -4.25 -0.74 -1.68
CA ALA A 14 -2.99 -0.44 -1.01
C ALA A 14 -3.01 -0.81 0.48
N VAL A 15 -4.12 -0.55 1.18
CA VAL A 15 -4.27 -0.91 2.59
C VAL A 15 -4.30 -2.42 2.78
N LEU A 16 -5.03 -3.15 1.94
CA LEU A 16 -5.07 -4.62 1.99
C LEU A 16 -3.67 -5.22 1.75
N LEU A 17 -2.93 -4.69 0.78
CA LEU A 17 -1.57 -5.13 0.51
C LEU A 17 -0.64 -4.86 1.69
N PHE A 18 -0.78 -3.70 2.35
CA PHE A 18 0.00 -3.36 3.52
C PHE A 18 -0.28 -4.32 4.69
N ILE A 19 -1.55 -4.60 4.98
CA ILE A 19 -1.95 -5.56 6.02
C ILE A 19 -1.38 -6.95 5.72
N LEU A 20 -1.41 -7.39 4.46
CA LEU A 20 -0.81 -8.66 4.04
C LEU A 20 0.70 -8.70 4.34
N PHE A 21 1.45 -7.67 3.98
CA PHE A 21 2.89 -7.64 4.27
C PHE A 21 3.21 -7.65 5.76
N ILE A 22 2.48 -6.86 6.57
CA ILE A 22 2.63 -6.89 8.02
C ILE A 22 2.32 -8.28 8.57
N THR A 23 1.25 -8.91 8.11
CA THR A 23 0.86 -10.26 8.56
C THR A 23 1.94 -11.27 8.20
N ILE A 24 2.45 -11.23 6.97
CA ILE A 24 3.51 -12.15 6.51
C ILE A 24 4.77 -11.99 7.38
N ASN A 25 5.21 -10.76 7.65
CA ASN A 25 6.38 -10.51 8.47
C ASN A 25 6.23 -11.04 9.89
N ASN A 26 5.07 -10.84 10.51
CA ASN A 26 4.84 -11.27 11.90
C ASN A 26 4.60 -12.79 12.03
N VAL A 27 3.98 -13.43 11.03
CA VAL A 27 3.66 -14.86 11.08
C VAL A 27 4.84 -15.74 10.63
N PHE A 28 5.50 -15.38 9.53
CA PHE A 28 6.55 -16.22 8.94
C PHE A 28 7.98 -15.80 9.33
N PHE A 29 8.18 -14.52 9.72
CA PHE A 29 9.51 -13.98 10.04
C PHE A 29 9.55 -13.24 11.40
N PRO A 30 9.05 -13.83 12.51
CA PRO A 30 8.86 -13.14 13.78
C PRO A 30 10.15 -12.52 14.35
N ALA A 31 11.30 -13.17 14.14
CA ALA A 31 12.61 -12.67 14.60
C ALA A 31 13.01 -11.32 13.96
N TYR A 32 12.48 -11.03 12.77
CA TYR A 32 12.78 -9.80 12.01
C TYR A 32 11.53 -8.93 11.79
N ALA A 33 10.41 -9.25 12.46
CA ALA A 33 9.12 -8.61 12.20
C ALA A 33 9.17 -7.09 12.27
N ASN A 34 9.88 -6.52 13.26
CA ASN A 34 10.02 -5.07 13.40
C ASN A 34 10.70 -4.43 12.17
N PHE A 35 11.79 -5.03 11.69
CA PHE A 35 12.50 -4.53 10.51
C PHE A 35 11.68 -4.74 9.23
N GLY A 36 11.05 -5.91 9.09
CA GLY A 36 10.14 -6.21 7.98
C GLY A 36 8.94 -5.27 7.92
N ASN A 37 8.38 -4.89 9.06
CA ASN A 37 7.26 -3.96 9.15
C ASN A 37 7.66 -2.54 8.72
N VAL A 38 8.86 -2.08 9.09
CA VAL A 38 9.40 -0.79 8.62
C VAL A 38 9.64 -0.82 7.11
N ALA A 39 10.18 -1.91 6.57
CA ALA A 39 10.35 -2.08 5.13
C ALA A 39 9.00 -2.10 4.40
N ALA A 40 8.00 -2.81 4.93
CA ALA A 40 6.65 -2.82 4.39
C ALA A 40 6.00 -1.43 4.40
N LEU A 41 6.24 -0.64 5.45
CA LEU A 41 5.75 0.74 5.54
C LEU A 41 6.39 1.64 4.47
N LEU A 42 7.69 1.52 4.25
CA LEU A 42 8.38 2.26 3.17
C LEU A 42 7.81 1.91 1.80
N ILE A 43 7.61 0.62 1.52
CA ILE A 43 7.01 0.16 0.26
C ILE A 43 5.59 0.75 0.12
N PHE A 44 4.79 0.69 1.17
CA PHE A 44 3.43 1.24 1.16
C PHE A 44 3.40 2.74 0.84
N VAL A 45 4.26 3.54 1.49
CA VAL A 45 4.34 4.99 1.23
C VAL A 45 4.72 5.27 -0.23
N VAL A 46 5.71 4.54 -0.77
CA VAL A 46 6.13 4.71 -2.16
C VAL A 46 5.01 4.35 -3.14
N VAL A 47 4.32 3.23 -2.93
CA VAL A 47 3.22 2.77 -3.79
C VAL A 47 2.05 3.75 -3.76
N VAL A 48 1.61 4.17 -2.57
CA VAL A 48 0.51 5.14 -2.42
C VAL A 48 0.89 6.49 -3.01
N GLY A 49 2.12 6.95 -2.78
CA GLY A 49 2.62 8.20 -3.37
C GLY A 49 2.62 8.15 -4.90
N ALA A 50 3.14 7.06 -5.49
CA ALA A 50 3.14 6.88 -6.94
C ALA A 50 1.73 6.76 -7.53
N ALA A 51 0.85 6.00 -6.86
CA ALA A 51 -0.55 5.87 -7.27
C ALA A 51 -1.29 7.21 -7.20
N GLY A 52 -1.09 7.98 -6.13
CA GLY A 52 -1.68 9.31 -5.97
C GLY A 52 -1.21 10.29 -7.03
N LEU A 53 0.09 10.31 -7.35
CA LEU A 53 0.64 11.12 -8.45
C LEU A 53 -0.03 10.77 -9.78
N LYS A 54 -0.13 9.47 -10.10
CA LYS A 54 -0.76 8.98 -11.33
C LYS A 54 -2.25 9.28 -11.40
N LEU A 55 -2.97 9.16 -10.29
CA LEU A 55 -4.39 9.52 -10.22
C LEU A 55 -4.61 11.03 -10.38
N SER A 56 -3.68 11.87 -9.93
CA SER A 56 -3.76 13.33 -10.10
C SER A 56 -3.61 13.77 -11.57
N GLU A 57 -2.87 13.00 -12.38
CA GLU A 57 -2.69 13.25 -13.82
C GLU A 57 -3.97 12.97 -14.63
N ILE A 58 -4.93 12.23 -14.07
CA ILE A 58 -6.21 11.92 -14.71
C ILE A 58 -7.16 13.12 -14.54
N LYS A 59 -7.50 13.80 -15.64
CA LYS A 59 -8.56 14.81 -15.68
C LYS A 59 -9.93 14.15 -15.45
N ASP A 60 -10.78 14.83 -14.69
CA ASP A 60 -12.18 14.42 -14.44
C ASP A 60 -12.97 14.28 -15.75
#